data_AF-A0A2P6GJX6-F1
#
_entry.id   AF-A0A2P6GJX6-F1
#
_cell.length_a   1.000
_cell.length_b   1.000
_cell.length_c   1.000
_cell.angle_alpha   90.00
_cell.angle_beta   90.00
_cell.angle_gamma   90.00
#
_symmetry.space_group_name_H-M   'P 1'
#
loop_
_entity.id
_entity.type
_entity.pdbx_description
1 polymer ?
#
loop_
_entity_poly.entity_id
_entity_poly.type
_entity_poly.pdbx_seq_one_letter_code
_entity_poly.pdbx_strand_id
1 'polypeptide(L)'
;MIRNNFYENNTRSVLPSEQEKFVKFQCRARQMIMRDNFGKPDDSIMPNLYLDKQKEPICKIITLIHKLPEFSLLNELKHIAKKTNDPSQRREQAIRLLSSSYYQKNKEFSDILTATFTPESEIAKTLIEKGVCRLLFEAFSHRFDVKFNVIQLEKSEFLYHSTISHNQLFNINIHPETIVLSFCPKWNDF
;
A
#
# COMPACT_ATOMS: atom_id res chain seq x y z
N MET A 1 4.54 -53.54 -29.07
CA MET A 1 3.40 -52.62 -28.91
C MET A 1 3.54 -51.95 -27.54
N ILE A 2 4.25 -50.83 -27.44
CA ILE A 2 4.36 -50.05 -26.20
C ILE A 2 4.08 -48.61 -26.60
N ARG A 3 2.90 -48.11 -26.22
CA ARG A 3 2.52 -46.70 -26.39
C ARG A 3 3.17 -45.93 -25.24
N ASN A 4 4.19 -45.13 -25.55
CA ASN A 4 4.68 -44.11 -24.63
C ASN A 4 3.69 -42.94 -24.62
N ASN A 5 2.86 -42.88 -23.57
CA ASN A 5 2.14 -41.67 -23.20
C ASN A 5 3.15 -40.68 -22.61
N PHE A 6 3.61 -39.74 -23.42
CA PHE A 6 4.22 -38.52 -22.90
C PHE A 6 3.11 -37.69 -22.26
N TYR A 7 3.20 -37.55 -20.93
CA TYR A 7 2.50 -36.50 -20.21
C TYR A 7 3.03 -35.15 -20.73
N GLU A 8 2.23 -34.47 -21.55
CA GLU A 8 2.42 -33.06 -21.82
C GLU A 8 2.22 -32.29 -20.50
N ASN A 9 3.32 -32.01 -19.82
CA ASN A 9 3.36 -31.00 -18.77
C ASN A 9 3.09 -29.64 -19.42
N ASN A 10 1.81 -29.29 -19.47
CA ASN A 10 1.32 -28.00 -19.93
C ASN A 10 1.55 -26.95 -18.84
N THR A 11 2.81 -26.73 -18.46
CA THR A 11 3.21 -25.53 -17.71
C THR A 11 3.21 -24.35 -18.68
N ARG A 12 2.02 -23.90 -19.08
CA ARG A 12 1.86 -22.55 -19.62
C ARG A 12 2.33 -21.60 -18.52
N SER A 13 3.46 -20.93 -18.75
CA SER A 13 3.90 -19.81 -17.96
C SER A 13 2.87 -18.69 -18.12
N VAL A 14 1.84 -18.67 -17.28
CA VAL A 14 0.88 -17.57 -17.25
C VAL A 14 1.67 -16.33 -16.87
N LEU A 15 1.78 -15.38 -17.80
CA LEU A 15 2.38 -14.08 -17.52
C LEU A 15 1.57 -13.42 -16.40
N PRO A 16 2.24 -12.83 -15.39
CA PRO A 16 1.52 -12.21 -14.29
C PRO A 16 0.67 -11.03 -14.78
N SER A 17 -0.51 -10.85 -14.21
CA SER A 17 -1.37 -9.70 -14.52
C SER A 17 -0.73 -8.38 -14.07
N GLU A 18 -1.20 -7.25 -14.59
CA GLU A 18 -0.73 -5.92 -14.15
C GLU A 18 -0.96 -5.71 -12.64
N GLN A 19 -2.08 -6.19 -12.13
CA GLN A 19 -2.38 -6.23 -10.69
C GLN A 19 -1.31 -7.01 -9.91
N GLU A 20 -0.97 -8.23 -10.34
CA GLU A 20 0.04 -9.06 -9.67
C GLU A 20 1.43 -8.41 -9.72
N LYS A 21 1.78 -7.77 -10.84
CA LYS A 21 3.04 -7.00 -10.97
C LYS A 21 3.04 -5.80 -10.02
N PHE A 22 1.94 -5.06 -9.94
CA PHE A 22 1.79 -3.90 -9.06
C PHE A 22 1.94 -4.29 -7.59
N VAL A 23 1.22 -5.31 -7.12
CA VAL A 23 1.34 -5.77 -5.72
C VAL A 23 2.76 -6.23 -5.40
N LYS A 24 3.40 -6.99 -6.31
CA LYS A 24 4.81 -7.39 -6.16
C LYS A 24 5.74 -6.19 -6.05
N PHE A 25 5.57 -5.18 -6.90
CA PHE A 25 6.31 -3.92 -6.84
C PHE A 25 6.11 -3.21 -5.50
N GLN A 26 4.86 -3.03 -5.07
CA GLN A 26 4.50 -2.34 -3.82
C GLN A 26 5.07 -3.05 -2.58
N CYS A 27 5.05 -4.40 -2.55
CA CYS A 27 5.68 -5.19 -1.49
C CYS A 27 7.20 -5.05 -1.51
N ARG A 28 7.83 -5.16 -2.68
CA ARG A 28 9.29 -5.07 -2.80
C ARG A 28 9.82 -3.70 -2.39
N ALA A 29 9.17 -2.63 -2.85
CA ALA A 29 9.46 -1.25 -2.48
C ALA A 29 9.48 -1.07 -0.96
N ARG A 30 8.40 -1.49 -0.28
CA ARG A 30 8.28 -1.37 1.19
C ARG A 30 9.27 -2.25 1.94
N GLN A 31 9.60 -3.43 1.41
CA GLN A 31 10.65 -4.26 2.00
C GLN A 31 12.01 -3.54 1.98
N MET A 32 12.38 -2.91 0.87
CA MET A 32 13.61 -2.14 0.76
C MET A 32 13.59 -0.92 1.69
N ILE A 33 12.47 -0.18 1.73
CA ILE A 33 12.31 0.96 2.66
C ILE A 33 12.52 0.53 4.12
N MET A 34 11.95 -0.60 4.53
CA MET A 34 12.09 -1.07 5.92
C MET A 34 13.51 -1.55 6.25
N ARG A 35 14.20 -2.17 5.29
CA ARG A 35 15.56 -2.74 5.49
C ARG A 35 16.66 -1.70 5.34
N ASP A 36 16.56 -0.88 4.32
CA ASP A 36 17.67 -0.06 3.82
C ASP A 36 17.48 1.43 4.17
N ASN A 37 16.24 1.88 4.40
CA ASN A 37 15.92 3.28 4.71
C ASN A 37 15.24 3.46 6.08
N PHE A 38 15.35 2.47 6.97
CA PHE A 38 14.80 2.50 8.34
C PHE A 38 13.33 2.96 8.39
N GLY A 39 12.53 2.52 7.40
CA GLY A 39 11.10 2.81 7.28
C GLY A 39 10.76 4.25 6.89
N LYS A 40 11.75 5.07 6.48
CA LYS A 40 11.49 6.39 5.92
C LYS A 40 10.94 6.22 4.49
N PRO A 41 9.75 6.77 4.17
CA PRO A 41 9.21 6.72 2.81
C PRO A 41 10.17 7.33 1.79
N ASP A 42 10.15 6.79 0.57
CA ASP A 42 10.83 7.32 -0.59
C ASP A 42 9.89 7.32 -1.81
N ASP A 43 10.42 7.76 -2.96
CA ASP A 43 9.67 7.92 -4.20
C ASP A 43 8.99 6.63 -4.71
N SER A 44 9.44 5.45 -4.29
CA SER A 44 8.84 4.18 -4.71
C SER A 44 7.44 3.93 -4.14
N ILE A 45 7.09 4.58 -3.03
CA ILE A 45 5.75 4.53 -2.39
C ILE A 45 5.07 5.90 -2.31
N MET A 46 5.73 6.93 -2.83
CA MET A 46 5.26 8.30 -2.90
C MET A 46 4.91 8.70 -4.34
N PRO A 47 3.81 8.16 -4.92
CA PRO A 47 3.45 8.43 -6.30
C PRO A 47 3.15 9.90 -6.53
N ASN A 48 3.36 10.33 -7.77
CA ASN A 48 2.81 11.60 -8.26
C ASN A 48 1.28 11.44 -8.38
N LEU A 49 0.54 12.29 -7.66
CA LEU A 49 -0.91 12.33 -7.67
C LEU A 49 -1.40 13.34 -8.71
N TYR A 50 -2.33 12.92 -9.55
CA TYR A 50 -3.02 13.77 -10.52
C TYR A 50 -4.52 13.71 -10.25
N LEU A 51 -5.18 14.86 -10.32
CA LEU A 51 -6.64 14.88 -10.45
C LEU A 51 -7.03 14.36 -11.84
N ASP A 52 -8.22 13.78 -11.96
CA ASP A 52 -8.67 13.18 -13.23
C ASP A 52 -8.55 14.19 -14.39
N LYS A 53 -8.03 13.71 -15.53
CA LYS A 53 -7.76 14.45 -16.77
C LYS A 53 -6.71 15.57 -16.68
N GLN A 54 -6.09 15.82 -15.54
CA GLN A 54 -4.98 16.79 -15.45
C GLN A 54 -3.66 16.20 -15.96
N LYS A 55 -2.87 17.06 -16.63
CA LYS A 55 -1.57 16.70 -17.20
C LYS A 55 -0.43 16.82 -16.20
N GLU A 56 -0.51 17.78 -15.27
CA GLU A 56 0.52 18.04 -14.26
C GLU A 56 0.14 17.42 -12.91
N PRO A 57 1.12 16.92 -12.13
CA PRO A 57 0.85 16.36 -10.81
C PRO A 57 0.55 17.49 -9.82
N ILE A 58 -0.41 17.25 -8.93
CA ILE A 58 -0.75 18.21 -7.87
C ILE A 58 0.21 18.12 -6.67
N CYS A 59 0.63 16.91 -6.31
CA CYS A 59 1.58 16.66 -5.22
C CYS A 59 2.04 15.18 -5.24
N LYS A 60 2.84 14.79 -4.25
CA LYS A 60 3.08 13.39 -3.89
C LYS A 60 2.36 13.04 -2.59
N ILE A 61 1.85 11.82 -2.48
CA ILE A 61 1.23 11.29 -1.24
C ILE A 61 1.96 10.05 -0.78
N ILE A 62 2.06 9.78 0.52
CA ILE A 62 2.63 8.52 1.02
C ILE A 62 1.52 7.47 1.04
N THR A 63 1.75 6.34 0.37
CA THR A 63 0.77 5.26 0.30
C THR A 63 1.14 4.06 1.18
N LEU A 64 0.14 3.38 1.74
CA LEU A 64 0.27 2.07 2.37
C LEU A 64 -0.37 0.99 1.51
N ILE A 65 0.13 -0.24 1.65
CA ILE A 65 -0.49 -1.46 1.14
C ILE A 65 -0.79 -2.38 2.31
N HIS A 66 -1.92 -3.09 2.24
CA HIS A 66 -2.45 -3.85 3.36
C HIS A 66 -2.46 -5.34 3.06
N LYS A 67 -2.14 -6.14 4.07
CA LYS A 67 -2.46 -7.56 4.04
C LYS A 67 -3.98 -7.74 4.02
N LEU A 68 -4.43 -8.79 3.34
CA LEU A 68 -5.82 -9.25 3.43
C LEU A 68 -6.15 -9.57 4.90
N PRO A 69 -7.42 -9.43 5.33
CA PRO A 69 -7.81 -9.59 6.73
C PRO A 69 -7.29 -10.88 7.38
N GLU A 70 -7.34 -12.01 6.67
CA GLU A 70 -6.90 -13.33 7.13
C GLU A 70 -5.38 -13.46 7.35
N PHE A 71 -4.57 -12.57 6.76
CA PHE A 71 -3.12 -12.52 6.94
C PHE A 71 -2.66 -11.30 7.76
N SER A 72 -3.60 -10.49 8.24
CA SER A 72 -3.34 -9.22 8.90
C SER A 72 -2.62 -9.38 10.23
N LEU A 73 -1.68 -8.47 10.51
CA LEU A 73 -1.01 -8.36 11.81
C LEU A 73 -1.57 -7.20 12.65
N LEU A 74 -2.85 -6.86 12.45
CA LEU A 74 -3.45 -5.68 13.08
C LEU A 74 -3.30 -5.67 14.61
N ASN A 75 -3.42 -6.84 15.26
CA ASN A 75 -3.32 -6.95 16.71
C ASN A 75 -1.89 -6.71 17.19
N GLU A 76 -0.90 -7.21 16.46
CA GLU A 76 0.52 -7.01 16.72
C GLU A 76 0.91 -5.54 16.56
N LEU A 77 0.46 -4.88 15.47
CA LEU A 77 0.69 -3.45 15.26
C LEU A 77 0.10 -2.62 16.41
N LYS A 78 -1.15 -2.91 16.82
CA LYS A 78 -1.80 -2.27 17.97
C LYS A 78 -1.04 -2.53 19.28
N HIS A 79 -0.51 -3.73 19.47
CA HIS A 79 0.25 -4.07 20.66
C HIS A 79 1.55 -3.24 20.76
N ILE A 80 2.32 -3.14 19.67
CA ILE A 80 3.53 -2.32 19.61
C ILE A 80 3.19 -0.84 19.90
N ALA A 81 2.15 -0.31 19.25
CA ALA A 81 1.73 1.07 19.44
C ALA A 81 1.31 1.39 20.89
N LYS A 82 0.66 0.45 21.58
CA LYS A 82 0.22 0.64 22.98
C LYS A 82 1.33 0.45 24.01
N LYS A 83 2.24 -0.49 23.79
CA LYS A 83 3.22 -0.91 24.81
C LYS A 83 4.41 0.03 24.92
N THR A 84 4.77 0.73 23.85
CA THR A 84 6.02 1.49 23.78
C THR A 84 5.74 2.97 23.56
N ASN A 85 5.90 3.77 24.63
CA ASN A 85 5.71 5.23 24.59
C ASN A 85 6.87 5.95 23.90
N ASP A 86 8.09 5.43 24.02
CA ASP A 86 9.27 6.00 23.37
C ASP A 86 9.16 5.87 21.84
N PRO A 87 9.16 6.98 21.08
CA PRO A 87 9.01 6.94 19.62
C PRO A 87 10.12 6.17 18.90
N SER A 88 11.35 6.22 19.40
CA SER A 88 12.51 5.57 18.81
C SER A 88 12.42 4.05 18.98
N GLN A 89 12.09 3.59 20.19
CA GLN A 89 11.89 2.16 20.45
C GLN A 89 10.68 1.59 19.70
N ARG A 90 9.59 2.38 19.58
CA ARG A 90 8.40 1.97 18.81
C ARG A 90 8.76 1.79 17.34
N ARG A 91 9.49 2.76 16.78
CA ARG A 91 10.00 2.68 15.41
C ARG A 91 10.90 1.46 15.24
N GLU A 92 11.84 1.20 16.13
CA GLU A 92 12.74 0.06 16.04
C GLU A 92 11.98 -1.29 16.00
N GLN A 93 10.99 -1.47 16.88
CA GLN A 93 10.13 -2.66 16.87
C GLN A 93 9.33 -2.78 15.59
N ALA A 94 8.80 -1.67 15.08
CA ALA A 94 8.09 -1.64 13.80
C ALA A 94 8.99 -2.04 12.63
N ILE A 95 10.21 -1.50 12.57
CA ILE A 95 11.21 -1.89 11.57
C ILE A 95 11.54 -3.37 11.69
N ARG A 96 11.78 -3.88 12.89
CA ARG A 96 12.07 -5.30 13.11
C ARG A 96 10.96 -6.20 12.59
N LEU A 97 9.70 -5.85 12.87
CA LEU A 97 8.53 -6.59 12.38
C LEU A 97 8.40 -6.51 10.86
N LEU A 98 8.41 -5.29 10.30
CA LEU A 98 8.06 -5.03 8.90
C LEU A 98 9.20 -5.34 7.91
N SER A 99 10.46 -5.30 8.37
CA SER A 99 11.63 -5.66 7.54
C SER A 99 11.84 -7.18 7.39
N SER A 100 11.14 -7.99 8.20
CA SER A 100 11.30 -9.45 8.25
C SER A 100 10.71 -10.16 7.01
N SER A 101 9.78 -11.09 7.20
CA SER A 101 9.04 -11.76 6.13
C SER A 101 7.74 -11.05 5.73
N TYR A 102 7.39 -9.93 6.40
CA TYR A 102 6.09 -9.26 6.25
C TYR A 102 5.70 -9.01 4.78
N TYR A 103 6.61 -8.44 3.98
CA TYR A 103 6.39 -8.13 2.56
C TYR A 103 6.84 -9.23 1.58
N GLN A 104 7.32 -10.40 2.05
CA GLN A 104 7.83 -11.44 1.15
C GLN A 104 6.71 -12.17 0.40
N LYS A 105 5.54 -12.31 1.03
CA LYS A 105 4.40 -13.05 0.48
C LYS A 105 3.38 -12.10 -0.15
N ASN A 106 3.70 -11.58 -1.34
CA ASN A 106 2.83 -10.61 -2.06
C ASN A 106 1.37 -11.07 -2.26
N LYS A 107 1.12 -12.38 -2.39
CA LYS A 107 -0.25 -12.94 -2.50
C LYS A 107 -1.13 -12.73 -1.26
N GLU A 108 -0.54 -12.37 -0.12
CA GLU A 108 -1.25 -12.06 1.12
C GLU A 108 -1.70 -10.59 1.17
N PHE A 109 -1.42 -9.78 0.15
CA PHE A 109 -1.73 -8.35 0.10
C PHE A 109 -2.86 -8.05 -0.89
N SER A 110 -3.69 -7.08 -0.51
CA SER A 110 -4.61 -6.41 -1.43
C SER A 110 -3.83 -5.41 -2.31
N ASP A 111 -4.37 -5.15 -3.49
CA ASP A 111 -3.95 -4.08 -4.40
C ASP A 111 -4.53 -2.71 -4.04
N ILE A 112 -5.46 -2.64 -3.08
CA ILE A 112 -5.98 -1.39 -2.53
C ILE A 112 -4.88 -0.72 -1.72
N LEU A 113 -4.65 0.56 -2.01
CA LEU A 113 -3.77 1.41 -1.24
C LEU A 113 -4.57 2.33 -0.32
N THR A 114 -3.92 2.84 0.72
CA THR A 114 -4.47 3.94 1.52
C THR A 114 -3.47 5.07 1.70
N ALA A 115 -3.97 6.25 2.01
CA ALA A 115 -3.16 7.38 2.47
C ALA A 115 -3.90 8.16 3.55
N THR A 116 -3.13 8.82 4.42
CA THR A 116 -3.67 9.69 5.47
C THR A 116 -3.48 11.14 5.14
N PHE A 117 -4.47 11.96 5.47
CA PHE A 117 -4.45 13.40 5.31
C PHE A 117 -4.81 14.09 6.63
N THR A 118 -4.29 15.29 6.83
CA THR A 118 -4.66 16.10 7.99
C THR A 118 -6.15 16.42 7.97
N PRO A 119 -6.75 16.74 9.14
CA PRO A 119 -8.05 17.38 9.16
C PRO A 119 -8.08 18.57 8.20
N GLU A 120 -9.23 18.78 7.57
CA GLU A 120 -9.47 19.92 6.66
C GLU A 120 -8.60 19.96 5.40
N SER A 121 -7.85 18.91 5.08
CA SER A 121 -7.04 18.84 3.86
C SER A 121 -7.89 19.10 2.60
N GLU A 122 -7.62 20.22 1.92
CA GLU A 122 -8.31 20.60 0.67
C GLU A 122 -8.09 19.57 -0.45
N ILE A 123 -6.90 18.96 -0.49
CA ILE A 123 -6.61 17.87 -1.42
C ILE A 123 -7.49 16.67 -1.11
N ALA A 124 -7.67 16.30 0.17
CA ALA A 124 -8.53 15.19 0.54
C ALA A 124 -9.99 15.45 0.15
N LYS A 125 -10.51 16.66 0.45
CA LYS A 125 -11.86 17.08 0.04
C LYS A 125 -12.04 16.94 -1.47
N THR A 126 -11.11 17.48 -2.25
CA THR A 126 -11.15 17.42 -3.71
C THR A 126 -11.14 15.97 -4.22
N LEU A 127 -10.30 15.10 -3.64
CA LEU A 127 -10.23 13.69 -4.03
C LEU A 127 -11.53 12.94 -3.72
N ILE A 128 -12.15 13.21 -2.57
CA ILE A 128 -13.44 12.64 -2.19
C ILE A 128 -14.54 13.09 -3.16
N GLU A 129 -14.63 14.40 -3.43
CA GLU A 129 -15.61 14.98 -4.35
C GLU A 129 -15.50 14.43 -5.77
N LYS A 130 -14.27 14.22 -6.27
CA LYS A 130 -14.05 13.64 -7.60
C LYS A 130 -14.26 12.13 -7.63
N GLY A 131 -13.99 11.43 -6.52
CA GLY A 131 -14.11 9.97 -6.42
C GLY A 131 -13.12 9.18 -7.31
N VAL A 132 -12.22 9.87 -8.02
CA VAL A 132 -11.23 9.25 -8.90
C VAL A 132 -9.97 10.11 -8.97
N CYS A 133 -8.82 9.45 -9.07
CA CYS A 133 -7.54 10.10 -9.35
C CYS A 133 -6.66 9.21 -10.23
N ARG A 134 -5.48 9.72 -10.61
CA ARG A 134 -4.42 8.95 -11.25
C ARG A 134 -3.18 9.02 -10.38
N LEU A 135 -2.56 7.87 -10.10
CA LEU A 135 -1.30 7.77 -9.38
C LEU A 135 -0.23 7.23 -10.32
N LEU A 136 0.90 7.93 -10.39
CA LEU A 136 2.07 7.52 -11.14
C LEU A 136 3.19 7.11 -10.18
N PHE A 137 3.53 5.83 -10.19
CA PHE A 137 4.67 5.26 -9.49
C PHE A 137 5.82 5.06 -10.48
N GLU A 138 7.02 5.51 -10.14
CA GLU A 138 8.23 5.35 -10.95
C GLU A 138 9.43 5.02 -10.05
N ALA A 139 9.82 3.75 -10.02
CA ALA A 139 10.99 3.29 -9.28
C ALA A 139 11.47 1.93 -9.80
N PHE A 140 12.75 1.60 -9.59
CA PHE A 140 13.32 0.29 -9.95
C PHE A 140 13.10 -0.12 -11.41
N SER A 141 13.14 0.84 -12.35
CA SER A 141 12.80 0.64 -13.77
C SER A 141 11.38 0.14 -14.03
N HIS A 142 10.49 0.26 -13.05
CA HIS A 142 9.05 0.01 -13.20
C HIS A 142 8.30 1.34 -13.21
N ARG A 143 7.26 1.40 -14.04
CA ARG A 143 6.33 2.52 -14.12
C ARG A 143 4.91 1.99 -14.04
N PHE A 144 4.12 2.47 -13.08
CA PHE A 144 2.69 2.19 -12.97
C PHE A 144 1.93 3.51 -13.02
N ASP A 145 1.20 3.71 -14.11
CA ASP A 145 0.36 4.88 -14.35
C ASP A 145 -1.11 4.44 -14.34
N VAL A 146 -1.74 4.51 -13.17
CA VAL A 146 -2.99 3.79 -12.89
C VAL A 146 -4.06 4.76 -12.38
N LYS A 147 -5.29 4.58 -12.86
CA LYS A 147 -6.48 5.26 -12.33
C LYS A 147 -6.99 4.53 -11.09
N PHE A 148 -7.39 5.28 -10.08
CA PHE A 148 -7.92 4.76 -8.83
C PHE A 148 -9.28 5.38 -8.53
N ASN A 149 -10.25 4.56 -8.12
CA ASN A 149 -11.40 5.08 -7.38
C ASN A 149 -10.92 5.52 -5.99
N VAL A 150 -11.44 6.64 -5.51
CA VAL A 150 -11.13 7.18 -4.19
C VAL A 150 -12.35 7.09 -3.30
N ILE A 151 -12.19 6.50 -2.12
CA ILE A 151 -13.26 6.36 -1.13
C ILE A 151 -12.69 6.75 0.23
N GLN A 152 -13.38 7.64 0.95
CA GLN A 152 -13.07 7.90 2.35
C GLN A 152 -13.48 6.70 3.20
N LEU A 153 -12.55 6.19 3.99
CA LEU A 153 -12.79 5.04 4.85
C LEU A 153 -13.45 5.47 6.15
N GLU A 154 -14.43 4.68 6.59
CA GLU A 154 -15.11 4.86 7.88
C GLU A 154 -14.30 4.26 9.03
N LYS A 155 -14.46 4.80 10.25
CA LYS A 155 -13.70 4.36 11.44
C LYS A 155 -13.96 2.90 11.83
N SER A 156 -15.06 2.30 11.35
CA SER A 156 -15.42 0.89 11.58
C SER A 156 -14.73 -0.08 10.61
N GLU A 157 -14.11 0.41 9.54
CA GLU A 157 -13.57 -0.42 8.48
C GLU A 157 -12.19 -0.98 8.82
N PHE A 158 -11.93 -2.19 8.34
CA PHE A 158 -10.65 -2.86 8.57
C PHE A 158 -9.46 -2.07 8.03
N LEU A 159 -9.57 -1.53 6.80
CA LEU A 159 -8.48 -0.77 6.17
C LEU A 159 -8.20 0.54 6.93
N TYR A 160 -9.22 1.18 7.52
CA TYR A 160 -9.03 2.34 8.39
C TYR A 160 -8.16 1.96 9.59
N HIS A 161 -8.55 0.90 10.31
CA HIS A 161 -7.80 0.44 11.48
C HIS A 161 -6.38 -0.01 11.14
N SER A 162 -6.20 -0.72 10.02
CA SER A 162 -4.88 -1.15 9.53
C SER A 162 -3.98 0.05 9.24
N THR A 163 -4.51 1.08 8.58
CA THR A 163 -3.80 2.31 8.24
C THR A 163 -3.37 3.09 9.49
N ILE A 164 -4.31 3.37 10.40
CA ILE A 164 -4.01 4.11 11.62
C ILE A 164 -3.03 3.33 12.51
N SER A 165 -3.23 2.03 12.69
CA SER A 165 -2.35 1.22 13.54
C SER A 165 -0.94 1.13 12.97
N HIS A 166 -0.78 1.06 11.65
CA HIS A 166 0.53 1.14 11.00
C HIS A 166 1.17 2.52 11.22
N ASN A 167 0.45 3.60 10.93
CA ASN A 167 1.01 4.95 10.99
C ASN A 167 1.38 5.37 12.41
N GLN A 168 0.67 4.91 13.44
CA GLN A 168 1.00 5.14 14.85
C GLN A 168 2.37 4.57 15.28
N LEU A 169 2.92 3.63 14.51
CA LEU A 169 4.26 3.10 14.75
C LEU A 169 5.37 4.08 14.37
N PHE A 170 5.10 4.96 13.40
CA PHE A 170 6.07 5.90 12.84
C PHE A 170 5.75 7.36 13.18
N ASN A 171 4.49 7.66 13.49
CA ASN A 171 4.02 8.97 13.90
C ASN A 171 3.12 8.83 15.14
N ILE A 172 3.67 9.14 16.31
CA ILE A 172 2.97 9.03 17.59
C ILE A 172 1.84 10.06 17.75
N ASN A 173 1.88 11.16 16.98
CA ASN A 173 0.99 12.31 17.11
C ASN A 173 -0.04 12.36 15.98
N ILE A 174 -0.51 11.19 15.52
CA ILE A 174 -1.56 11.14 14.51
C ILE A 174 -2.83 11.82 15.05
N HIS A 175 -3.39 12.76 14.29
CA HIS A 175 -4.58 13.49 14.73
C HIS A 175 -5.79 12.53 14.79
N PRO A 176 -6.66 12.59 15.82
CA PRO A 176 -7.84 11.72 15.93
C PRO A 176 -8.81 11.80 14.74
N GLU A 177 -8.91 12.99 14.14
CA GLU A 177 -9.70 13.27 12.94
C GLU A 177 -8.88 13.21 11.65
N THR A 178 -7.80 12.42 11.64
CA THR A 178 -7.06 12.10 10.41
C THR A 178 -8.03 11.48 9.39
N ILE A 179 -8.05 12.05 8.19
CA ILE A 179 -8.82 11.51 7.07
C ILE A 179 -8.03 10.34 6.48
N VAL A 180 -8.69 9.20 6.29
CA VAL A 180 -8.08 8.05 5.61
C VAL A 180 -8.82 7.82 4.30
N LEU A 181 -8.10 7.90 3.19
CA LEU A 181 -8.65 7.58 1.87
C LEU A 181 -8.10 6.24 1.42
N SER A 182 -8.97 5.43 0.82
CA SER A 182 -8.57 4.28 0.01
C SER A 182 -8.51 4.65 -1.46
N PHE A 183 -7.57 4.00 -2.14
CA PHE A 183 -7.33 4.12 -3.57
C PHE A 183 -7.46 2.70 -4.14
N CYS A 184 -8.60 2.43 -4.77
CA CYS A 184 -8.91 1.15 -5.40
C CYS A 184 -8.54 1.20 -6.89
N PRO A 185 -7.53 0.44 -7.35
CA PRO A 185 -7.06 0.52 -8.73
C PRO A 185 -8.11 0.04 -9.72
N LYS A 186 -8.18 0.70 -10.88
CA LYS A 186 -8.95 0.24 -12.04
C LYS A 186 -8.03 -0.52 -12.98
N TRP A 187 -8.09 -1.84 -12.88
CA TRP A 187 -7.43 -2.73 -13.84
C TRP A 187 -8.38 -2.98 -15.03
N ASN A 188 -7.85 -2.98 -16.25
CA ASN A 188 -8.57 -3.31 -17.49
C ASN A 188 -9.55 -2.26 -18.05
N ASP A 189 -9.35 -0.96 -17.82
CA ASP A 189 -10.04 0.08 -18.58
C ASP A 189 -9.32 0.32 -19.94
N PHE A 190 -9.45 -0.63 -20.88
CA PHE A 190 -9.17 -0.42 -22.31
C PHE A 190 -10.34 -0.94 -23.15
#